data_AF-A0A3C2E0M2-F1
#
_entry.id   AF-A0A3C2E0M2-F1
#
_cell.length_a   1.000
_cell.length_b   1.000
_cell.length_c   1.000
_cell.angle_alpha   90.00
_cell.angle_beta   90.00
_cell.angle_gamma   90.00
#
_symmetry.space_group_name_H-M   'P 1'
#
loop_
_entity.id
_entity.type
_entity.pdbx_description
1 polymer ?
#
loop_
_entity_poly.entity_id
_entity_poly.type
_entity_poly.pdbx_seq_one_letter_code
_entity_poly.pdbx_strand_id
1 'polypeptide(L)' 'MDKAEDREKFRQAMDRIGLESPASRLAHNMDDARAALDEIGLPLIIRPSFTLGGTGGGIAYGKKEFEAIVEGGL' A
#
# COMPACT_ATOMS: atom_id res chain seq x y z
N MET A 1 -6.26 -16.52 -7.04
CA MET A 1 -6.65 -15.16 -7.45
C MET A 1 -7.53 -14.50 -6.38
N ASP A 2 -7.26 -14.77 -5.09
CA ASP A 2 -8.27 -14.59 -4.04
C ASP A 2 -7.96 -13.44 -3.07
N LYS A 3 -6.74 -12.89 -3.08
CA LYS A 3 -6.33 -11.82 -2.15
C LYS A 3 -6.86 -10.43 -2.50
N ALA A 4 -7.21 -10.18 -3.75
CA ALA A 4 -7.74 -8.88 -4.18
C ALA A 4 -9.20 -8.69 -3.73
N GLU A 5 -9.98 -9.77 -3.77
CA GLU A 5 -11.40 -9.77 -3.40
C GLU A 5 -11.61 -9.49 -1.90
N ASP A 6 -10.72 -10.01 -1.05
CA ASP A 6 -10.73 -9.73 0.39
C ASP A 6 -10.45 -8.26 0.73
N ARG A 7 -9.52 -7.61 0.03
CA ARG A 7 -9.17 -6.20 0.30
C ARG A 7 -10.28 -5.25 -0.14
N GLU A 8 -10.92 -5.53 -1.28
CA GLU A 8 -12.07 -4.76 -1.77
C GLU A 8 -13.25 -4.88 -0.79
N LYS A 9 -13.58 -6.11 -0.37
CA LYS A 9 -14.65 -6.36 0.61
C LYS A 9 -14.35 -5.69 1.95
N PHE A 10 -13.09 -5.69 2.40
CA PHE A 10 -12.67 -5.00 3.62
C PHE A 10 -12.83 -3.48 3.51
N ARG A 11 -12.42 -2.89 2.37
CA ARG A 11 -12.59 -1.46 2.09
C ARG A 11 -14.07 -1.06 2.13
N GLN A 12 -14.92 -1.82 1.44
CA GLN A 12 -16.37 -1.59 1.40
C GLN A 12 -17.04 -1.75 2.77
N ALA A 13 -16.57 -2.71 3.59
CA ALA A 13 -17.07 -2.91 4.95
C ALA A 13 -16.69 -1.76 5.89
N MET A 14 -15.47 -1.22 5.77
CA MET A 14 -14.99 -0.07 6.55
C MET A 14 -15.70 1.24 6.15
N ASP A 15 -15.90 1.45 4.85
CA ASP A 15 -16.65 2.60 4.31
C ASP A 15 -18.10 2.60 4.81
N ARG A 16 -18.76 1.42 4.82
CA ARG A 16 -20.13 1.24 5.30
C ARG A 16 -20.35 1.61 6.77
N ILE A 17 -19.33 1.48 7.62
CA ILE A 17 -19.42 1.80 9.06
C ILE A 17 -18.91 3.20 9.38
N GLY A 18 -18.60 4.02 8.36
CA GLY A 18 -18.11 5.40 8.51
C GLY A 18 -16.70 5.49 9.09
N LEU A 19 -15.93 4.40 9.04
CA LEU A 19 -14.51 4.40 9.39
C LEU A 19 -13.73 4.79 8.14
N GLU A 20 -13.28 6.03 8.12
CA GLU A 20 -12.45 6.58 7.05
C GLU A 20 -11.19 5.73 6.90
N SER A 21 -11.18 4.88 5.86
CA SER A 21 -10.02 4.06 5.56
C SER A 21 -8.99 4.92 4.85
N PRO A 22 -7.74 5.00 5.34
CA PRO A 22 -6.70 5.81 4.70
C PRO A 22 -6.55 5.39 3.23
N ALA A 23 -6.40 6.35 2.31
CA ALA A 23 -6.21 6.07 0.88
C ALA A 23 -5.09 5.03 0.70
N SER A 24 -5.38 3.94 -0.01
CA SER A 24 -4.47 2.81 -0.16
C SER A 24 -4.60 2.23 -1.55
N ARG A 25 -3.47 2.02 -2.22
CA ARG A 25 -3.42 1.40 -3.55
C ARG A 25 -2.63 0.09 -3.51
N LEU A 26 -3.01 -0.85 -4.36
CA LEU A 26 -2.20 -2.04 -4.62
C LEU A 26 -1.21 -1.69 -5.75
N ALA A 27 0.07 -2.02 -5.57
CA ALA A 27 1.09 -1.84 -6.58
C ALA A 27 1.76 -3.19 -6.87
N HIS A 28 1.90 -3.52 -8.15
CA HIS A 28 2.54 -4.76 -8.63
C HIS A 28 3.88 -4.52 -9.31
N ASN A 29 4.22 -3.26 -9.57
CA ASN A 29 5.47 -2.83 -10.17
C ASN A 29 5.78 -1.41 -9.67
N MET A 30 6.98 -0.91 -10.00
CA MET A 30 7.42 0.42 -9.58
C MET A 30 6.59 1.56 -10.17
N ASP A 31 5.97 1.37 -11.34
CA ASP A 31 5.15 2.39 -11.98
C ASP A 31 3.82 2.58 -11.23
N ASP A 32 3.14 1.47 -10.91
CA ASP A 32 1.95 1.48 -10.04
C ASP A 32 2.24 2.10 -8.68
N ALA A 33 3.42 1.82 -8.12
CA ALA A 33 3.85 2.36 -6.83
C ALA A 33 4.05 3.88 -6.92
N ARG A 34 4.69 4.38 -7.99
CA ARG A 34 4.85 5.82 -8.21
C ARG A 34 3.53 6.54 -8.45
N ALA A 35 2.59 5.91 -9.17
CA ALA A 35 1.24 6.43 -9.33
C ALA A 35 0.50 6.49 -7.97
N ALA A 36 0.65 5.46 -7.13
CA ALA A 36 0.11 5.47 -5.77
C ALA A 36 0.68 6.61 -4.92
N LEU A 37 1.99 6.87 -5.04
CA LEU A 37 2.66 7.95 -4.33
C LEU A 37 2.15 9.33 -4.75
N ASP A 38 1.91 9.55 -6.04
CA ASP A 38 1.37 10.82 -6.56
C ASP A 38 -0.08 11.06 -6.10
N GLU A 39 -0.88 9.99 -6.07
CA GLU A 39 -2.29 10.04 -5.67
C GLU A 39 -2.48 10.21 -4.15
N ILE A 40 -1.68 9.51 -3.33
CA ILE A 40 -1.86 9.49 -1.87
C ILE A 40 -0.98 10.54 -1.16
N GLY A 41 0.22 10.80 -1.68
CA GLY A 41 1.19 11.71 -1.06
C GLY A 41 2.00 11.09 0.08
N LEU A 42 2.91 11.89 0.64
CA LEU A 42 3.79 11.54 1.76
C LEU A 42 3.30 12.23 3.06
N PRO A 43 3.56 11.64 4.25
CA PRO A 43 4.22 10.35 4.46
C PRO A 43 3.31 9.16 4.13
N LEU A 44 3.90 8.10 3.56
CA LEU A 44 3.16 6.94 3.05
C LEU A 44 3.61 5.64 3.71
N ILE A 45 2.66 4.77 4.04
CA ILE A 45 2.92 3.44 4.61
C ILE A 45 2.98 2.40 3.47
N ILE A 46 4.09 1.67 3.38
CA ILE A 46 4.29 0.58 2.40
C ILE A 46 4.18 -0.76 3.13
N ARG A 47 3.31 -1.65 2.62
CA ARG A 47 3.09 -2.99 3.19
C ARG A 47 3.20 -4.07 2.11
N PRO A 48 4.34 -4.79 2.00
CA PRO A 48 4.51 -5.83 1.00
C PRO A 48 3.54 -7.00 1.23
N SER A 49 3.10 -7.64 0.16
CA SER A 49 2.06 -8.67 0.21
C SER A 49 2.57 -10.10 0.45
N PHE A 50 3.90 -10.30 0.51
CA PHE A 50 4.54 -11.62 0.53
C PHE A 50 5.42 -11.95 1.75
N THR A 51 5.36 -11.16 2.84
CA THR A 51 6.16 -11.49 4.03
C THR A 51 5.33 -12.11 5.15
N LEU A 52 5.68 -13.35 5.49
CA LEU A 52 5.25 -14.04 6.69
C LEU A 52 5.90 -13.31 7.89
N GLY A 53 5.25 -12.26 8.41
CA GLY A 53 5.73 -11.52 9.59
C GLY A 53 5.97 -10.02 9.42
N GLY A 54 5.59 -9.39 8.30
CA GLY A 54 5.66 -7.93 8.14
C GLY A 54 7.05 -7.36 7.85
N THR A 55 8.05 -8.21 7.66
CA THR A 55 9.40 -7.80 7.26
C THR A 55 9.36 -7.20 5.85
N GLY A 56 10.03 -6.06 5.61
CA GLY A 56 10.06 -5.37 4.31
C GLY A 56 8.98 -4.28 4.12
N GLY A 57 8.14 -4.03 5.13
CA GLY A 57 7.30 -2.83 5.20
C GLY A 57 8.03 -1.65 5.84
N GLY A 58 7.50 -0.44 5.66
CA GLY A 58 8.07 0.77 6.23
C GLY A 58 7.19 1.99 6.03
N ILE A 59 7.59 3.10 6.66
CA ILE A 59 6.99 4.42 6.43
C ILE A 59 7.99 5.22 5.60
N ALA A 60 7.56 5.76 4.48
CA ALA A 60 8.35 6.67 3.67
C ALA A 60 7.95 8.12 3.95
N TYR A 61 8.93 8.97 4.23
CA TYR A 61 8.78 10.41 4.38
C TYR A 61 9.28 11.18 3.15
N GLY A 62 9.96 10.49 2.23
CA GLY A 62 10.52 11.05 1.01
C GLY A 62 10.44 10.07 -0.15
N LYS A 63 10.45 10.61 -1.38
CA LYS A 63 10.36 9.80 -2.61
C LYS A 63 11.49 8.76 -2.72
N LYS A 64 12.72 9.14 -2.35
CA LYS A 64 13.89 8.25 -2.40
C LYS A 64 13.78 7.08 -1.41
N GLU A 65 13.22 7.34 -0.23
CA GLU A 65 12.97 6.33 0.79
C GLU A 65 11.81 5.41 0.39
N PHE A 66 10.75 5.98 -0.20
CA PHE A 66 9.65 5.22 -0.79
C PHE A 66 10.17 4.23 -1.84
N GLU A 67 10.96 4.70 -2.81
CA GLU A 67 11.48 3.84 -3.87
C GLU A 67 12.33 2.68 -3.31
N ALA A 68 13.21 2.96 -2.35
CA ALA A 68 14.03 1.94 -1.70
C ALA A 68 13.21 0.87 -0.95
N ILE A 69 12.14 1.28 -0.26
CA ILE A 69 11.25 0.34 0.46
C ILE A 69 10.46 -0.52 -0.53
N VAL A 70 9.95 0.08 -1.61
CA VAL A 70 9.18 -0.64 -2.64
C VAL A 70 10.07 -1.61 -3.42
N GLU A 71 11.28 -1.21 -3.82
CA GLU A 71 12.24 -2.09 -4.51
C GLU A 71 12.61 -3.32 -3.66
N GLY A 72 12.65 -3.19 -2.33
CA GLY A 72 12.91 -4.31 -1.43
C GLY A 72 11.71 -5.23 -1.18
N GLY A 73 10.49 -4.81 -1.56
CA GLY A 73 9.24 -5.49 -1.25
C GLY A 73 8.40 -5.94 -2.45
N LEU A 74 8.76 -5.53 -3.67
CA LEU A 74 8.21 -6.02 -4.95
C LEU A 74 8.76 -7.40 -5.32
#